data_AF-A0A8S2U6W0-F1
#
_entry.id   AF-A0A8S2U6W0-F1
#
_cell.length_a   1.000
_cell.length_b   1.000
_cell.length_c   1.000
_cell.angle_alpha   90.00
_cell.angle_beta   90.00
_cell.angle_gamma   90.00
#
_symmetry.space_group_name_H-M   'P 1'
#
loop_
_entity.id
_entity.type
_entity.pdbx_description
1 polymer ?
#
loop_
_entity_poly.entity_id
_entity_poly.type
_entity_poly.pdbx_seq_one_letter_code
_entity_poly.pdbx_strand_id
1 'polypeptide(L)'
;FDDLTYVGMVGIIDPERPKVEQAISQLKTGGVIVKMITGDAEKTAKAIASRLKIYSSDDLSLSGEDLDHMNAAELRDAVLH
;
A
#
# COMPACT_ATOMS: atom_id res chain seq x y z
N PHE A 1 -26.67 25.53 -15.24
CA PHE A 1 -25.20 25.32 -15.28
C PHE A 1 -24.66 25.51 -16.70
N ASP A 2 -25.41 26.19 -17.57
CA ASP A 2 -25.27 26.06 -19.03
C ASP A 2 -24.27 27.05 -19.66
N ASP A 3 -23.64 27.90 -18.83
CA ASP A 3 -22.65 28.92 -19.26
C ASP A 3 -21.28 28.77 -18.58
N LEU A 4 -20.89 27.55 -18.15
CA LEU A 4 -19.54 27.29 -17.64
C LEU A 4 -18.68 26.56 -18.68
N THR A 5 -17.44 27.00 -18.88
CA THR A 5 -16.44 26.29 -19.69
C THR A 5 -15.53 25.46 -18.78
N TYR A 6 -15.50 24.14 -19.00
CA TYR A 6 -14.55 23.26 -18.33
C TYR A 6 -13.13 23.53 -18.84
N VAL A 7 -12.21 23.84 -17.92
CA VAL A 7 -10.80 24.15 -18.24
C VAL A 7 -9.87 22.96 -17.95
N GLY A 8 -10.18 22.14 -16.95
CA GLY A 8 -9.36 20.97 -16.59
C GLY A 8 -9.55 20.50 -15.14
N MET A 9 -8.79 19.47 -14.77
CA MET A 9 -8.76 18.89 -13.42
C MET A 9 -7.30 18.71 -12.97
N VAL A 10 -7.05 18.90 -11.68
CA VAL A 10 -5.77 18.59 -11.03
C VAL A 10 -6.02 17.62 -9.88
N GLY A 11 -5.23 16.54 -9.84
CA GLY A 11 -5.19 15.62 -8.72
C GLY A 11 -4.01 15.95 -7.80
N ILE A 12 -4.22 15.80 -6.50
CA ILE A 12 -3.17 15.95 -5.48
C ILE A 12 -2.99 14.58 -4.82
N ILE A 13 -1.74 14.22 -4.54
CA ILE A 13 -1.36 13.00 -3.84
C ILE A 13 -0.28 13.34 -2.81
N ASP A 14 -0.24 12.60 -1.71
CA ASP A 14 0.91 12.57 -0.82
C ASP A 14 1.93 11.54 -1.34
N PRO A 15 3.06 11.98 -1.94
CA PRO A 15 4.01 11.06 -2.52
C PRO A 15 4.92 10.43 -1.46
N GLU A 16 5.39 9.22 -1.73
CA GLU A 16 6.46 8.61 -0.96
C GLU A 16 7.72 9.48 -0.93
N ARG A 17 8.47 9.41 0.18
CA ARG A 17 9.73 10.15 0.30
C ARG A 17 10.75 9.60 -0.71
N PRO A 18 11.58 10.45 -1.37
CA PRO A 18 12.45 10.03 -2.48
C PRO A 18 13.42 8.86 -2.21
N LYS A 19 13.76 8.58 -0.95
CA LYS A 19 14.73 7.53 -0.58
C LYS A 19 14.08 6.20 -0.14
N VAL A 20 12.75 6.15 -0.05
CA VAL A 20 12.04 5.00 0.53
C VAL A 20 12.15 3.78 -0.37
N GLU A 21 11.98 3.94 -1.68
CA GLU A 21 12.12 2.83 -2.63
C GLU A 21 13.52 2.20 -2.56
N GLN A 22 14.57 3.03 -2.52
CA GLN A 22 15.95 2.54 -2.41
C GLN A 22 16.18 1.75 -1.12
N ALA A 23 15.69 2.24 0.01
CA ALA A 23 15.81 1.56 1.30
C ALA A 23 15.08 0.21 1.28
N ILE A 24 13.86 0.16 0.73
CA ILE A 24 13.09 -1.08 0.57
C ILE A 24 13.85 -2.06 -0.32
N SER A 25 14.41 -1.60 -1.45
CA SER A 25 15.18 -2.45 -2.34
C SER A 25 16.40 -3.07 -1.63
N GLN A 26 17.13 -2.28 -0.84
CA GLN A 26 18.28 -2.78 -0.07
C GLN A 26 17.87 -3.84 0.96
N LEU A 27 16.76 -3.60 1.68
CA LEU A 27 16.20 -4.57 2.62
C LEU A 27 15.81 -5.88 1.92
N LYS A 28 15.13 -5.78 0.77
CA LYS A 28 14.74 -6.95 -0.03
C LYS A 28 15.95 -7.73 -0.55
N THR A 29 17.00 -7.05 -1.03
CA THR A 29 18.26 -7.71 -1.43
C THR A 29 18.93 -8.42 -0.25
N GLY A 30 18.77 -7.91 0.97
CA GLY A 30 19.23 -8.55 2.20
C GLY A 30 18.35 -9.71 2.71
N GLY A 31 17.29 -10.09 1.98
CA GLY A 31 16.37 -11.15 2.40
C GLY A 31 15.33 -10.71 3.45
N VAL A 32 15.18 -9.40 3.69
CA VAL A 32 14.18 -8.87 4.61
C VAL A 32 12.84 -8.74 3.91
N ILE A 33 11.79 -9.31 4.52
CA ILE A 33 10.42 -9.16 4.07
C ILE A 33 9.88 -7.82 4.58
N VAL A 34 9.47 -6.95 3.67
CA VAL A 34 8.89 -5.64 3.99
C VAL A 34 7.38 -5.72 3.85
N LYS A 35 6.64 -5.33 4.88
CA LYS A 35 5.18 -5.25 4.90
C LYS A 35 4.73 -3.81 5.18
N MET A 36 3.64 -3.37 4.55
CA MET A 36 3.04 -2.06 4.80
C MET A 36 1.90 -2.20 5.82
N ILE A 37 1.89 -1.32 6.83
CA ILE A 37 0.79 -1.18 7.79
C ILE A 37 0.39 0.29 7.77
N THR A 38 -0.87 0.59 7.44
CA THR A 38 -1.39 1.96 7.35
C THR A 38 -2.87 1.99 7.71
N GLY A 39 -3.33 3.14 8.21
CA GLY A 39 -4.75 3.43 8.45
C GLY A 39 -5.46 4.09 7.27
N ASP A 40 -4.76 4.25 6.13
CA ASP A 40 -5.34 4.80 4.90
C ASP A 40 -6.31 3.83 4.22
N ALA A 41 -7.13 4.38 3.32
CA ALA A 41 -7.97 3.58 2.45
C ALA A 41 -7.13 2.58 1.63
N GLU A 42 -7.64 1.34 1.50
CA GLU A 42 -6.95 0.23 0.86
C GLU A 42 -6.44 0.56 -0.56
N LYS A 43 -7.24 1.27 -1.36
CA LYS A 43 -6.85 1.69 -2.72
C LYS A 43 -5.62 2.58 -2.73
N THR A 44 -5.55 3.54 -1.79
CA THR A 44 -4.40 4.43 -1.65
C THR A 44 -3.17 3.66 -1.17
N ALA A 45 -3.35 2.81 -0.16
CA ALA A 45 -2.29 1.96 0.37
C ALA A 45 -1.68 1.06 -0.71
N LYS A 46 -2.52 0.35 -1.48
CA LYS A 46 -2.09 -0.49 -2.61
C LYS A 46 -1.35 0.33 -3.67
N ALA A 47 -1.84 1.50 -4.03
CA ALA A 47 -1.19 2.36 -5.03
C ALA A 47 0.22 2.77 -4.59
N ILE A 48 0.39 3.20 -3.34
CA ILE A 48 1.69 3.59 -2.79
C ILE A 48 2.60 2.35 -2.60
N ALA A 49 2.06 1.24 -2.10
CA ALA A 49 2.81 -0.01 -1.92
C ALA A 49 3.33 -0.57 -3.25
N SER A 50 2.54 -0.50 -4.33
CA SER A 50 2.97 -0.89 -5.68
C SER A 50 4.12 -0.01 -6.19
N ARG A 51 4.01 1.31 -6.02
CA ARG A 51 5.08 2.27 -6.40
C ARG A 51 6.38 1.98 -5.67
N LEU A 52 6.28 1.65 -4.39
CA LEU A 52 7.41 1.26 -3.54
C LEU A 52 7.88 -0.20 -3.75
N LYS A 53 7.27 -0.92 -4.69
CA LYS A 53 7.53 -2.35 -4.97
C LYS A 53 7.37 -3.24 -3.75
N ILE A 54 6.54 -2.84 -2.77
CA ILE A 54 6.17 -3.66 -1.61
C ILE A 54 5.08 -4.66 -1.99
N TYR A 55 4.17 -4.25 -2.89
CA TYR A 55 2.97 -4.98 -3.26
C TYR A 55 2.89 -5.20 -4.78
N SER A 56 2.29 -6.31 -5.18
CA SER A 56 1.90 -6.72 -6.53
C SER A 56 0.47 -7.27 -6.50
N SER A 57 -0.18 -7.41 -7.66
CA SER A 57 -1.58 -7.87 -7.73
C SER A 57 -1.84 -9.22 -7.09
N ASP A 58 -0.81 -10.06 -6.99
CA ASP A 58 -0.90 -11.42 -6.49
C ASP A 58 -0.59 -11.50 -4.98
N ASP A 59 -0.20 -10.37 -4.36
CA ASP A 59 0.09 -10.29 -2.94
C ASP A 59 -1.19 -10.12 -2.10
N LEU A 60 -1.09 -10.57 -0.85
CA LEU A 60 -2.15 -10.42 0.14
C LEU A 60 -2.27 -8.97 0.61
N SER A 61 -3.51 -8.47 0.70
CA SER A 61 -3.86 -7.21 1.35
C SER A 61 -5.04 -7.46 2.26
N LEU A 62 -4.93 -7.06 3.52
CA LEU A 62 -5.94 -7.24 4.54
C LEU A 62 -6.41 -5.88 5.04
N SER A 63 -7.73 -5.71 5.14
CA SER A 63 -8.34 -4.56 5.80
C SER A 63 -8.32 -4.75 7.32
N GLY A 64 -8.59 -3.68 8.06
CA GLY A 64 -8.75 -3.77 9.52
C GLY A 64 -9.87 -4.73 9.92
N GLU A 65 -10.97 -4.76 9.15
CA GLU A 65 -12.07 -5.68 9.39
C GLU A 65 -11.66 -7.14 9.17
N ASP A 66 -10.86 -7.43 8.15
CA ASP A 66 -10.33 -8.79 7.94
C ASP A 66 -9.47 -9.24 9.14
N LEU A 67 -8.64 -8.34 9.67
CA LEU A 67 -7.80 -8.62 10.83
C LEU A 67 -8.62 -8.87 12.10
N ASP A 68 -9.70 -8.11 12.32
CA ASP A 68 -10.57 -8.27 13.49
C ASP A 68 -11.29 -9.63 13.52
N HIS A 69 -11.49 -10.25 12.35
CA HIS A 69 -12.07 -11.59 12.22
C HIS A 69 -11.04 -12.73 12.29
N MET A 70 -9.74 -12.42 12.30
CA MET A 70 -8.68 -13.43 12.40
C MET A 70 -8.37 -13.78 13.85
N ASN A 71 -8.18 -15.06 14.11
CA ASN A 71 -7.54 -15.53 15.33
C ASN A 71 -6.01 -15.42 15.24
N ALA A 72 -5.32 -15.65 16.36
CA ALA A 72 -3.86 -15.52 16.44
C ALA A 72 -3.09 -16.48 15.51
N ALA A 73 -3.64 -17.67 15.23
CA ALA A 73 -3.01 -18.62 14.32
C ALA A 73 -3.15 -18.17 12.85
N GLU A 74 -4.35 -17.72 12.46
CA GLU A 74 -4.62 -17.16 11.13
C GLU A 74 -3.76 -15.93 10.86
N LEU A 75 -3.69 -15.01 11.82
CA LEU A 75 -2.85 -13.82 11.72
C LEU A 75 -1.37 -14.18 11.58
N ARG A 76 -0.90 -15.17 12.35
CA ARG A 76 0.50 -15.64 12.25
C ARG A 76 0.79 -16.20 10.85
N ASP A 77 -0.10 -17.02 10.31
CA ASP A 77 0.09 -17.64 9.00
C ASP A 77 0.05 -16.57 7.89
N ALA A 78 -0.86 -15.60 7.98
CA ALA A 78 -0.95 -14.47 7.05
C ALA A 78 0.29 -13.55 7.07
N VAL A 79 0.97 -13.41 8.21
CA VAL A 79 2.22 -12.64 8.32
C VAL A 79 3.42 -13.44 7.78
N LEU A 80 3.40 -14.77 7.83
CA LEU A 80 4.49 -15.61 7.33
C LEU A 80 4.47 -15.80 5.81
N HIS A 81 3.31 -15.60 5.17
CA HIS A 81 3.18 -15.47 3.72
C HIS A 81 3.49 -14.03 3.27
#